data_AF-A0A0M2HI97-F1
#
_entry.id   AF-A0A0M2HI97-F1
#
_cell.length_a   1.000
_cell.length_b   1.000
_cell.length_c   1.000
_cell.angle_alpha   90.00
_cell.angle_beta   90.00
_cell.angle_gamma   90.00
#
_symmetry.space_group_name_H-M   'P 1'
#
loop_
_entity.id
_entity.type
_entity.pdbx_description
1 polymer ?
#
loop_
_entity_poly.entity_id
_entity_poly.type
_entity_poly.pdbx_seq_one_letter_code
_entity_poly.pdbx_strand_id
1 'polypeptide(L)'
;MDDFSPIHEVSDETLERVFNVNVFGLIKLTRAVVPFMIEHGHGSIVNIASEAALRGSSAGLAYTASKNAVVGVTKNTAYMYEQHNIRVNAVAPGGTLTGMRPGKVSAFGQTRLDEHVADAPLALPEALAASITFLLSRDGININGAVLPSDGGESVY
;
A
#
# COMPACT_ATOMS: atom_id res chain seq x y z
N MET A 1 0.18 3.26 -10.41
CA MET A 1 0.88 2.06 -10.88
C MET A 1 2.11 2.47 -11.68
N ASP A 2 3.09 1.60 -11.82
CA ASP A 2 4.18 1.74 -12.79
C ASP A 2 3.83 1.02 -14.10
N ASP A 3 4.83 0.75 -14.92
CA ASP A 3 4.76 0.10 -16.23
C ASP A 3 5.23 -1.37 -16.21
N PHE A 4 5.30 -1.97 -15.02
CA PHE A 4 5.83 -3.33 -14.82
C PHE A 4 7.30 -3.53 -15.18
N SER A 5 8.06 -2.45 -15.35
CA SER A 5 9.46 -2.55 -15.74
C SER A 5 10.31 -3.23 -14.66
N PRO A 6 11.21 -4.16 -15.04
CA PRO A 6 12.26 -4.69 -14.16
C PRO A 6 13.33 -3.62 -13.89
N ILE A 7 14.29 -3.95 -13.00
CA ILE A 7 15.36 -3.04 -12.56
C ILE A 7 16.18 -2.40 -13.70
N HIS A 8 16.38 -3.09 -14.83
CA HIS A 8 17.21 -2.60 -15.93
C HIS A 8 16.44 -1.82 -17.00
N GLU A 9 15.09 -1.77 -16.91
CA GLU A 9 14.24 -1.02 -17.85
C GLU A 9 13.51 0.14 -17.19
N VAL A 10 13.39 0.15 -15.85
CA VAL A 10 12.73 1.24 -15.13
C VAL A 10 13.47 2.56 -15.36
N SER A 11 12.73 3.58 -15.78
CA SER A 11 13.28 4.92 -15.95
C SER A 11 13.32 5.69 -14.63
N ASP A 12 14.26 6.61 -14.50
CA ASP A 12 14.34 7.50 -13.33
C ASP A 12 13.04 8.30 -13.15
N GLU A 13 12.41 8.76 -14.24
CA GLU A 13 11.15 9.50 -14.17
C GLU A 13 10.00 8.65 -13.61
N THR A 14 9.93 7.37 -13.99
CA THR A 14 8.92 6.46 -13.44
C THR A 14 9.19 6.19 -11.96
N LEU A 15 10.44 5.93 -11.59
CA LEU A 15 10.84 5.70 -10.20
C LEU A 15 10.49 6.91 -9.33
N GLU A 16 10.92 8.11 -9.74
CA GLU A 16 10.68 9.37 -9.02
C GLU A 16 9.18 9.67 -8.90
N ARG A 17 8.43 9.58 -10.00
CA ARG A 17 6.99 9.84 -9.99
C ARG A 17 6.26 8.90 -9.03
N VAL A 18 6.57 7.61 -9.08
CA VAL A 18 5.93 6.60 -8.24
C VAL A 18 6.24 6.83 -6.75
N PHE A 19 7.49 7.14 -6.40
CA PHE A 19 7.85 7.47 -5.01
C PHE A 19 7.24 8.79 -4.54
N ASN A 20 7.23 9.81 -5.39
CA ASN A 20 6.59 11.10 -5.09
C ASN A 20 5.11 10.95 -4.74
N VAL A 21 4.38 10.13 -5.50
CA VAL A 21 2.96 9.88 -5.26
C VAL A 21 2.76 8.95 -4.05
N ASN A 22 3.36 7.77 -4.05
CA ASN A 22 3.02 6.71 -3.08
C ASN A 22 3.66 6.92 -1.71
N VAL A 23 4.86 7.49 -1.66
CA VAL A 23 5.67 7.55 -0.44
C VAL A 23 5.72 8.97 0.09
N PHE A 24 6.22 9.92 -0.70
CA PHE A 24 6.43 11.28 -0.23
C PHE A 24 5.10 12.02 -0.01
N GLY A 25 4.09 11.79 -0.86
CA GLY A 25 2.73 12.31 -0.65
C GLY A 25 2.13 11.85 0.69
N LEU A 26 2.21 10.54 0.95
CA LEU A 26 1.77 9.94 2.21
C LEU A 26 2.51 10.51 3.41
N ILE A 27 3.85 10.57 3.37
CA ILE A 27 4.67 11.10 4.46
C ILE A 27 4.30 12.56 4.75
N LYS A 28 4.13 13.39 3.71
CA LYS A 28 3.75 14.80 3.87
C LYS A 28 2.39 14.95 4.55
N LEU A 29 1.39 14.15 4.14
CA LEU A 29 0.08 14.16 4.76
C LEU A 29 0.14 13.72 6.23
N THR A 30 0.79 12.58 6.50
CA THR A 30 0.96 12.05 7.87
C THR A 30 1.65 13.08 8.77
N ARG A 31 2.75 13.69 8.30
CA ARG A 31 3.46 14.76 9.04
C ARG A 31 2.58 15.97 9.33
N ALA A 32 1.65 16.32 8.46
CA ALA A 32 0.76 17.45 8.65
C ALA A 32 -0.35 17.16 9.67
N VAL A 33 -0.88 15.93 9.72
CA VAL A 33 -2.03 15.60 10.58
C VAL A 33 -1.65 15.11 11.99
N VAL A 34 -0.48 14.48 12.14
CA VAL A 34 -0.06 13.88 13.42
C VAL A 34 0.03 14.89 14.58
N PRO A 35 0.56 16.12 14.42
CA PRO A 35 0.57 17.09 15.52
C PRO A 35 -0.83 17.37 16.11
N PHE A 36 -1.85 17.45 15.26
CA PHE A 36 -3.23 17.62 15.71
C PHE A 36 -3.73 16.38 16.45
N MET A 37 -3.44 15.17 15.97
CA MET A 37 -3.82 13.93 16.67
C MET A 37 -3.16 13.82 18.05
N ILE A 38 -1.90 14.26 18.17
CA ILE A 38 -1.19 14.32 19.46
C ILE A 38 -1.91 15.28 20.41
N GLU A 39 -2.25 16.49 19.96
CA GLU A 39 -2.98 17.48 20.75
C GLU A 39 -4.35 16.97 21.20
N HIS A 40 -5.06 16.23 20.33
CA HIS A 40 -6.36 15.63 20.64
C HIS A 40 -6.25 14.37 21.52
N GLY A 41 -5.06 13.80 21.70
CA GLY A 41 -4.82 12.61 22.51
C GLY A 41 -5.40 11.32 21.91
N HIS A 42 -5.75 11.31 20.63
CA HIS A 42 -6.12 10.10 19.90
C HIS A 42 -6.00 10.27 18.39
N GLY A 43 -5.83 9.16 17.67
CA GLY A 43 -5.83 9.17 16.21
C GLY A 43 -5.90 7.78 15.60
N SER A 44 -6.34 7.70 14.35
CA SER A 44 -6.24 6.48 13.55
C SER A 44 -5.90 6.84 12.11
N ILE A 45 -4.88 6.18 11.58
CA ILE A 45 -4.41 6.34 10.20
C ILE A 45 -4.39 4.97 9.55
N VAL A 46 -4.96 4.87 8.34
CA VAL A 46 -4.83 3.70 7.48
C VAL A 46 -4.17 4.11 6.19
N ASN A 47 -2.99 3.54 5.94
CA ASN A 47 -2.25 3.71 4.70
C ASN A 47 -2.66 2.65 3.68
N ILE A 48 -2.60 3.01 2.39
CA ILE A 48 -2.84 2.07 1.30
C ILE A 48 -1.50 1.54 0.78
N ALA A 49 -1.13 0.34 1.20
CA ALA A 49 -0.01 -0.42 0.68
C ALA A 49 -0.43 -1.15 -0.61
N SER A 50 -0.05 -2.42 -0.76
CA SER A 50 -0.40 -3.31 -1.86
C SER A 50 0.04 -4.72 -1.49
N GLU A 51 -0.55 -5.75 -2.10
CA GLU A 51 0.05 -7.09 -2.09
C GLU A 51 1.48 -7.10 -2.66
N ALA A 52 1.86 -6.11 -3.48
CA ALA A 52 3.23 -5.87 -3.92
C ALA A 52 4.22 -5.52 -2.82
N ALA A 53 3.74 -5.20 -1.62
CA ALA A 53 4.58 -5.08 -0.43
C ALA A 53 4.75 -6.42 0.31
N LEU A 54 4.02 -7.46 -0.09
CA LEU A 54 3.99 -8.78 0.54
C LEU A 54 4.67 -9.84 -0.36
N ARG A 55 4.52 -9.73 -1.68
CA ARG A 55 5.21 -10.56 -2.69
C ARG A 55 5.69 -9.73 -3.89
N GLY A 56 6.76 -10.18 -4.54
CA GLY A 56 7.43 -9.43 -5.61
C GLY A 56 6.85 -9.59 -7.02
N SER A 57 5.96 -10.56 -7.25
CA SER A 57 5.45 -10.93 -8.58
C SER A 57 4.12 -10.25 -8.97
N SER A 58 3.90 -9.02 -8.49
CA SER A 58 2.59 -8.32 -8.60
C SER A 58 2.65 -6.98 -9.33
N ALA A 59 3.84 -6.39 -9.49
CA ALA A 59 4.03 -5.12 -10.19
C ALA A 59 5.48 -4.94 -10.61
N GLY A 60 5.79 -3.80 -11.25
CA GLY A 60 7.16 -3.43 -11.59
C GLY A 60 7.98 -3.03 -10.37
N LEU A 61 9.28 -2.77 -10.61
CA LEU A 61 10.22 -2.45 -9.54
C LEU A 61 9.78 -1.21 -8.74
N ALA A 62 9.48 -0.11 -9.43
CA ALA A 62 9.22 1.18 -8.78
C ALA A 62 8.01 1.10 -7.85
N TYR A 63 6.93 0.46 -8.32
CA TYR A 63 5.71 0.30 -7.53
C TYR A 63 5.94 -0.62 -6.33
N THR A 64 6.51 -1.80 -6.55
CA THR A 64 6.85 -2.78 -5.51
C THR A 64 7.72 -2.16 -4.42
N ALA A 65 8.80 -1.47 -4.79
CA ALA A 65 9.68 -0.79 -3.84
C ALA A 65 8.94 0.31 -3.06
N SER A 66 8.14 1.13 -3.74
CA SER A 66 7.38 2.21 -3.10
C SER A 66 6.37 1.68 -2.07
N LYS A 67 5.72 0.55 -2.35
CA LYS A 67 4.72 -0.05 -1.44
C LYS A 67 5.38 -0.74 -0.24
N ASN A 68 6.57 -1.29 -0.41
CA ASN A 68 7.42 -1.70 0.73
C ASN A 68 7.81 -0.51 1.61
N ALA A 69 8.14 0.64 1.02
CA ALA A 69 8.42 1.86 1.79
C ALA A 69 7.20 2.33 2.60
N VAL A 70 5.97 2.22 2.05
CA VAL A 70 4.73 2.51 2.79
C VAL A 70 4.57 1.59 4.01
N VAL A 71 4.94 0.31 3.91
CA VAL A 71 4.95 -0.62 5.06
C VAL A 71 5.94 -0.15 6.12
N GLY A 72 7.15 0.25 5.72
CA GLY A 72 8.16 0.79 6.63
C GLY A 72 7.67 2.05 7.37
N VAL A 73 7.09 3.01 6.65
CA VAL A 73 6.51 4.23 7.23
C VAL A 73 5.38 3.89 8.22
N THR A 74 4.51 2.95 7.85
CA THR A 74 3.39 2.51 8.70
C THR A 74 3.89 1.97 10.03
N LYS A 75 4.83 1.02 10.01
CA LYS A 75 5.38 0.39 11.22
C LYS A 75 6.12 1.38 12.11
N ASN A 76 6.93 2.25 11.51
CA ASN A 76 7.65 3.27 12.28
C ASN A 76 6.68 4.26 12.95
N THR A 77 5.72 4.78 12.20
CA THR A 77 4.76 5.77 12.72
C THR A 77 3.88 5.16 13.81
N ALA A 78 3.45 3.90 13.64
CA ALA A 78 2.71 3.16 14.66
C ALA A 78 3.46 3.10 16.00
N TYR A 79 4.75 2.77 15.97
CA TYR A 79 5.60 2.71 17.16
C TYR A 79 5.84 4.08 17.78
N MET A 80 6.20 5.08 16.96
CA MET A 80 6.57 6.42 17.45
C MET A 80 5.43 7.13 18.20
N TYR A 81 4.18 6.81 17.88
CA TYR A 81 3.01 7.50 18.43
C TYR A 81 2.06 6.61 19.25
N GLU A 82 2.46 5.38 19.60
CA GLU A 82 1.60 4.47 20.38
C GLU A 82 1.21 5.07 21.74
N GLN A 83 2.13 5.77 22.40
CA GLN A 83 1.89 6.40 23.72
C GLN A 83 0.94 7.60 23.64
N HIS A 84 0.66 8.10 22.44
CA HIS A 84 -0.29 9.18 22.18
C HIS A 84 -1.68 8.66 21.78
N ASN A 85 -1.93 7.34 21.91
CA ASN A 85 -3.17 6.69 21.49
C ASN A 85 -3.48 6.93 20.00
N ILE A 86 -2.42 6.97 19.18
CA ILE A 86 -2.51 7.06 17.72
C ILE A 86 -2.17 5.69 17.14
N ARG A 87 -3.10 5.13 16.38
CA ARG A 87 -2.91 3.85 15.69
C ARG A 87 -2.62 4.09 14.21
N VAL A 88 -1.63 3.40 13.68
CA VAL A 88 -1.29 3.48 12.25
C VAL A 88 -1.18 2.07 11.68
N ASN A 89 -2.04 1.76 10.71
CA ASN A 89 -2.07 0.48 10.04
C ASN A 89 -2.02 0.67 8.52
N ALA A 90 -1.85 -0.42 7.78
CA ALA A 90 -1.97 -0.43 6.34
C ALA A 90 -2.93 -1.53 5.88
N VAL A 91 -3.66 -1.25 4.79
CA VAL A 91 -4.32 -2.27 3.98
C VAL A 91 -3.44 -2.54 2.77
N ALA A 92 -3.28 -3.82 2.41
CA ALA A 92 -2.55 -4.29 1.24
C ALA A 92 -3.54 -4.90 0.23
N PRO A 93 -4.06 -4.10 -0.72
CA PRO A 93 -4.98 -4.58 -1.74
C PRO A 93 -4.35 -5.56 -2.72
N GLY A 94 -5.15 -6.54 -3.15
CA GLY A 94 -4.99 -7.32 -4.38
C GLY A 94 -5.67 -6.68 -5.58
N GLY A 95 -5.95 -7.48 -6.61
CA GLY A 95 -6.70 -7.05 -7.78
C GLY A 95 -8.04 -6.41 -7.39
N THR A 96 -8.20 -5.12 -7.66
CA THR A 96 -9.41 -4.36 -7.31
C THR A 96 -9.97 -3.67 -8.55
N LEU A 97 -11.28 -3.81 -8.78
CA LEU A 97 -11.99 -3.23 -9.92
C LEU A 97 -12.08 -1.70 -9.78
N THR A 98 -11.05 -1.02 -10.28
CA THR A 98 -10.93 0.45 -10.27
C THR A 98 -10.59 0.96 -11.66
N GLY A 99 -10.55 2.29 -11.82
CA GLY A 99 -10.04 2.93 -13.05
C GLY A 99 -8.51 2.89 -13.21
N MET A 100 -7.77 2.24 -12.29
CA MET A 100 -6.31 2.18 -12.36
C MET A 100 -5.87 1.31 -13.53
N ARG A 101 -5.08 1.89 -14.44
CA ARG A 101 -4.47 1.16 -15.57
C ARG A 101 -3.00 1.54 -15.66
N PRO A 102 -2.08 0.59 -15.90
CA PRO A 102 -0.72 0.93 -16.28
C PRO A 102 -0.74 1.64 -17.65
N GLY A 103 0.31 2.41 -17.93
CA GLY A 103 0.52 3.00 -19.25
C GLY A 103 0.96 1.93 -20.26
N LYS A 104 1.92 2.28 -21.12
CA LYS A 104 2.62 1.27 -21.91
C LYS A 104 3.44 0.39 -20.97
N VAL A 105 3.22 -0.93 -21.01
CA VAL A 105 3.89 -1.90 -20.14
C VAL A 105 5.18 -2.45 -20.76
N SER A 106 6.14 -2.85 -19.90
CA SER A 106 7.31 -3.62 -20.29
C SER A 106 6.91 -5.01 -20.79
N ALA A 107 7.39 -5.41 -21.98
CA ALA A 107 7.13 -6.74 -22.51
C ALA A 107 7.81 -7.84 -21.68
N PHE A 108 9.05 -7.59 -21.22
CA PHE A 108 9.77 -8.51 -20.34
C PHE A 108 9.05 -8.66 -19.01
N GLY A 109 8.69 -7.53 -18.39
CA GLY A 109 7.96 -7.49 -17.11
C GLY A 109 6.63 -8.24 -17.20
N GLN A 110 5.83 -7.94 -18.23
CA GLN A 110 4.55 -8.62 -18.44
C GLN A 110 4.72 -10.13 -18.58
N THR A 111 5.66 -10.59 -19.41
CA THR A 111 5.92 -12.02 -19.61
C THR A 111 6.25 -12.72 -18.29
N ARG A 112 7.04 -12.08 -17.41
CA ARG A 112 7.43 -12.63 -16.12
C ARG A 112 6.28 -12.66 -15.11
N LEU A 113 5.43 -11.63 -15.13
CA LEU A 113 4.28 -11.54 -14.23
C LEU A 113 3.18 -12.54 -14.63
N ASP A 114 2.95 -12.74 -15.94
CA ASP A 114 1.94 -13.67 -16.47
C ASP A 114 2.11 -15.11 -15.98
N GLU A 115 3.35 -15.54 -15.66
CA GLU A 115 3.62 -16.86 -15.10
C GLU A 115 2.99 -17.09 -13.72
N HIS A 116 2.72 -16.02 -12.96
CA HIS A 116 2.21 -16.06 -11.60
C HIS A 116 0.89 -15.29 -11.45
N VAL A 117 0.24 -14.94 -12.57
CA VAL A 117 -1.10 -14.33 -12.55
C VAL A 117 -2.06 -15.36 -11.98
N ALA A 118 -2.58 -15.03 -10.81
CA ALA A 118 -3.71 -15.71 -10.25
C ALA A 118 -4.97 -15.35 -11.03
N ASP A 119 -5.79 -16.34 -11.38
CA ASP A 119 -7.14 -16.11 -11.89
C ASP A 119 -8.12 -15.79 -10.74
N ALA A 120 -7.70 -14.88 -9.86
CA ALA A 120 -8.50 -14.42 -8.74
C ALA A 120 -9.48 -13.34 -9.22
N PRO A 121 -10.78 -13.42 -8.85
CA PRO A 121 -11.73 -12.39 -9.22
C PRO A 121 -11.36 -11.06 -8.58
N LEU A 122 -11.42 -9.99 -9.37
CA LEU A 122 -11.18 -8.64 -8.85
C LEU A 122 -12.17 -8.29 -7.75
N ALA A 123 -11.67 -7.81 -6.61
CA ALA A 123 -12.49 -7.27 -5.55
C ALA A 123 -13.18 -5.97 -5.99
N LEU A 124 -14.37 -5.71 -5.45
CA LEU A 124 -15.00 -4.40 -5.57
C LEU A 124 -14.35 -3.40 -4.58
N PRO A 125 -14.32 -2.09 -4.89
CA PRO A 125 -13.78 -1.07 -3.97
C PRO A 125 -14.40 -1.10 -2.57
N GLU A 126 -15.66 -1.51 -2.45
CA GLU A 126 -16.39 -1.66 -1.20
C GLU A 126 -15.75 -2.70 -0.27
N ALA A 127 -15.14 -3.75 -0.81
CA ALA A 127 -14.42 -4.74 -0.01
C ALA A 127 -13.19 -4.10 0.68
N LEU A 128 -12.47 -3.23 -0.03
CA LEU A 128 -11.33 -2.48 0.53
C LEU A 128 -11.81 -1.44 1.53
N ALA A 129 -12.92 -0.75 1.24
CA ALA A 129 -13.55 0.18 2.18
C ALA A 129 -13.93 -0.52 3.49
N ALA A 130 -14.42 -1.77 3.44
CA ALA A 130 -14.72 -2.55 4.64
C ALA A 130 -13.46 -2.79 5.49
N SER A 131 -12.34 -3.20 4.89
CA SER A 131 -11.07 -3.40 5.62
C SER A 131 -10.54 -2.08 6.22
N ILE A 132 -10.62 -0.98 5.45
CA ILE A 132 -10.14 0.34 5.90
C ILE A 132 -10.99 0.84 7.08
N THR A 133 -12.32 0.81 6.93
CA THR A 133 -13.25 1.29 7.97
C THR A 133 -13.17 0.44 9.24
N PHE A 134 -12.99 -0.88 9.14
CA PHE A 134 -12.71 -1.74 10.29
C PHE A 134 -11.49 -1.27 11.08
N LEU A 135 -10.35 -1.05 10.41
CA LEU A 135 -9.11 -0.60 11.08
C LEU A 135 -9.23 0.82 11.68
N LEU A 136 -10.04 1.69 11.08
CA LEU A 136 -10.34 3.04 11.60
C LEU A 136 -11.35 3.02 12.75
N SER A 137 -12.19 2.00 12.84
CA SER A 137 -13.27 1.88 13.82
C SER A 137 -12.77 1.49 15.23
N ARG A 138 -13.71 1.42 16.18
CA ARG A 138 -13.46 0.87 17.52
C ARG A 138 -13.26 -0.64 17.53
N ASP A 139 -13.70 -1.35 16.50
CA ASP A 139 -13.54 -2.80 16.43
C ASP A 139 -12.06 -3.18 16.18
N GLY A 140 -11.30 -2.28 15.55
CA GLY A 140 -9.85 -2.39 15.36
C GLY A 140 -9.00 -1.76 16.48
N ILE A 141 -9.56 -1.47 17.67
CA ILE A 141 -8.90 -0.64 18.69
C ILE A 141 -7.56 -1.22 19.20
N ASN A 142 -7.39 -2.54 19.19
CA ASN A 142 -6.15 -3.21 19.62
C ASN A 142 -5.21 -3.57 18.46
N ILE A 143 -5.38 -2.95 17.29
CA ILE A 143 -4.56 -3.18 16.10
C ILE A 143 -3.74 -1.93 15.80
N ASN A 144 -2.41 -2.04 15.88
CA ASN A 144 -1.46 -0.99 15.58
C ASN A 144 -0.22 -1.58 14.86
N GLY A 145 0.25 -0.91 13.79
CA GLY A 145 1.40 -1.34 12.99
C GLY A 145 1.13 -2.53 12.05
N ALA A 146 -0.12 -2.97 11.93
CA ALA A 146 -0.48 -4.10 11.09
C ALA A 146 -0.46 -3.75 9.60
N VAL A 147 -0.11 -4.74 8.78
CA VAL A 147 -0.33 -4.73 7.33
C VAL A 147 -1.36 -5.81 7.06
N LEU A 148 -2.59 -5.41 6.75
CA LEU A 148 -3.72 -6.31 6.53
C LEU A 148 -3.85 -6.62 5.02
N PRO A 149 -3.60 -7.86 4.57
CA PRO A 149 -3.95 -8.27 3.21
C PRO A 149 -5.46 -8.16 3.01
N SER A 150 -5.87 -7.51 1.92
CA SER A 150 -7.25 -7.44 1.46
C SER A 150 -7.24 -7.70 -0.05
N ASP A 151 -6.92 -8.94 -0.38
CA ASP A 151 -6.41 -9.35 -1.69
C ASP A 151 -7.00 -10.68 -2.16
N GLY A 152 -8.07 -11.16 -1.53
CA GLY A 152 -8.68 -12.45 -1.88
C GLY A 152 -7.76 -13.66 -1.72
N GLY A 153 -6.63 -13.51 -1.00
CA GLY A 153 -5.61 -14.55 -0.87
C GLY A 153 -4.55 -14.54 -1.97
N GLU A 154 -4.45 -13.51 -2.81
CA GLU A 154 -3.42 -13.42 -3.86
C GLU A 154 -1.98 -13.45 -3.32
N SER A 155 -1.73 -12.88 -2.14
CA SER A 155 -0.38 -12.84 -1.57
C SER A 155 0.09 -14.13 -0.87
N VAL A 156 -0.73 -15.20 -0.83
CA VAL A 156 -0.37 -16.43 -0.09
C VAL A 156 0.49 -17.42 -0.89
N TYR A 157 0.64 -17.24 -2.20
CA TYR A 157 1.45 -18.08 -3.10
C TYR A 157 2.39 -17.26 -3.99
#